data_AF-A0A2S6QNC7-F1
#
_entry.id   AF-A0A2S6QNC7-F1
#
_cell.length_a   1.000
_cell.length_b   1.000
_cell.length_c   1.000
_cell.angle_alpha   90.00
_cell.angle_beta   90.00
_cell.angle_gamma   90.00
#
_symmetry.space_group_name_H-M   'P 1'
#
loop_
_entity.id
_entity.type
_entity.pdbx_description
1 polymer ?
#
loop_
_entity_poly.entity_id
_entity_poly.type
_entity_poly.pdbx_seq_one_letter_code
_entity_poly.pdbx_strand_id
1 'polypeptide(L)'
;MVKWLLIVYFFIINLNIAYSIDKKIEAELIPHCGMTKGGVATATPDGKIYYCAQRIANIDWNFPGAVDFFILHEYGHIVLQSGNELEVDCWTAHEFSLMKDEKSKKSLKEALKFIRGFKLPDPKYGGTGEERATLIENCMEYGPDYYKNN
;
A
#
# COMPACT_ATOMS: atom_id res chain seq x y z
N MET A 1 -53.60 15.24 4.42
CA MET A 1 -52.42 16.10 4.70
C MET A 1 -51.27 15.38 5.38
N VAL A 2 -51.46 14.21 6.03
CA VAL A 2 -50.37 13.47 6.71
C VAL A 2 -49.47 12.66 5.76
N LYS A 3 -49.99 12.26 4.58
CA LYS A 3 -49.25 11.42 3.61
C LYS A 3 -48.06 12.12 2.94
N TRP A 4 -48.09 13.45 2.80
CA TRP A 4 -47.01 14.21 2.17
C TRP A 4 -45.83 14.47 3.14
N LEU A 5 -46.09 14.52 4.45
CA LEU A 5 -45.05 14.69 5.48
C LEU A 5 -44.12 13.48 5.59
N LEU A 6 -44.62 12.26 5.37
CA LEU A 6 -43.82 11.03 5.40
C LEU A 6 -42.85 10.92 4.22
N ILE A 7 -43.22 11.42 3.04
CA ILE A 7 -42.37 11.38 1.84
C ILE A 7 -41.21 12.36 1.97
N VAL A 8 -41.46 13.54 2.56
CA VAL A 8 -40.39 14.53 2.85
C VAL A 8 -39.44 14.00 3.92
N TYR A 9 -39.96 13.30 4.94
CA TYR A 9 -39.12 12.67 5.98
C TYR A 9 -38.22 11.57 5.40
N PHE A 10 -38.71 10.75 4.45
CA PHE A 10 -37.89 9.72 3.79
C PHE A 10 -36.79 10.29 2.88
N PHE A 11 -36.99 11.46 2.28
CA PHE A 11 -35.94 12.13 1.48
C PHE A 11 -34.82 12.72 2.35
N ILE A 12 -35.13 13.20 3.55
CA ILE A 12 -34.13 13.82 4.43
C ILE A 12 -33.23 12.77 5.10
N ILE A 13 -33.70 11.55 5.36
CA ILE A 13 -32.89 10.50 6.01
C ILE A 13 -31.91 9.82 5.04
N ASN A 14 -32.18 9.84 3.73
CA ASN A 14 -31.26 9.31 2.71
C ASN A 14 -30.11 10.26 2.35
N LEU A 15 -30.06 11.45 2.95
CA LEU A 15 -28.94 12.39 2.84
C LEU A 15 -27.86 12.17 3.92
N ASN A 16 -27.92 11.06 4.65
CA ASN A 16 -26.84 10.69 5.56
C ASN A 16 -25.66 10.10 4.81
N ILE A 17 -24.78 11.02 4.38
CA ILE A 17 -23.33 10.88 4.38
C ILE A 17 -22.81 9.87 3.33
N ALA A 18 -23.02 10.21 2.05
CA ALA A 18 -21.98 9.97 1.06
C ALA A 18 -20.90 11.05 1.26
N TYR A 19 -20.12 10.98 2.34
CA TYR A 19 -18.84 11.71 2.41
C TYR A 19 -17.86 10.98 1.50
N SER A 20 -18.06 11.15 0.19
CA SER A 20 -16.93 11.25 -0.71
C SER A 20 -16.24 12.56 -0.38
N ILE A 21 -15.24 12.50 0.48
CA ILE A 21 -14.09 13.38 0.34
C ILE A 21 -12.93 12.44 0.16
N ASP A 22 -12.67 12.16 -1.11
CA ASP A 22 -11.40 11.74 -1.69
C ASP A 22 -10.32 12.77 -1.31
N LYS A 23 -10.05 12.88 -0.01
CA LYS A 23 -9.02 13.78 0.51
C LYS A 23 -7.73 13.07 0.17
N LYS A 24 -7.11 13.47 -0.94
CA LYS A 24 -5.75 13.06 -1.27
C LYS A 24 -4.91 13.26 -0.01
N ILE A 25 -4.49 12.16 0.59
CA ILE A 25 -3.62 12.23 1.74
C ILE A 25 -2.26 12.59 1.18
N GLU A 26 -1.82 13.82 1.40
CA GLU A 26 -0.48 14.21 0.96
C GLU A 26 0.54 13.52 1.86
N ALA A 27 1.47 12.80 1.25
CA ALA A 27 2.61 12.22 1.94
C ALA A 27 3.87 13.02 1.64
N GLU A 28 4.56 13.47 2.68
CA GLU A 28 5.85 14.14 2.57
C GLU A 28 6.98 13.10 2.57
N LEU A 29 7.81 13.07 1.51
CA LEU A 29 9.00 12.22 1.48
C LEU A 29 10.22 12.95 2.08
N ILE A 30 10.79 12.38 3.14
CA ILE A 30 11.88 12.99 3.91
C ILE A 30 13.10 12.06 3.94
N PRO A 31 14.27 12.48 3.42
CA PRO A 31 15.48 11.68 3.49
C PRO A 31 16.02 11.61 4.93
N HIS A 32 15.89 10.44 5.58
CA HIS A 32 16.38 10.25 6.95
C HIS A 32 16.61 8.76 7.29
N CYS A 33 17.79 8.21 6.95
CA CYS A 33 18.12 6.80 7.19
C CYS A 33 17.97 6.35 8.65
N GLY A 34 18.21 7.22 9.63
CA GLY A 34 18.04 6.87 11.05
C GLY A 34 16.59 6.53 11.44
N MET A 35 15.60 7.12 10.75
CA MET A 35 14.19 6.90 11.05
C MET A 35 13.73 5.54 10.51
N THR A 36 14.30 5.07 9.40
CA THR A 36 13.91 3.80 8.77
C THR A 36 14.37 2.56 9.53
N LYS A 37 15.24 2.73 10.55
CA LYS A 37 15.80 1.62 11.34
C LYS A 37 16.42 0.50 10.49
N GLY A 38 17.01 0.87 9.36
CA GLY A 38 17.62 -0.06 8.39
C GLY A 38 16.69 -0.52 7.26
N GLY A 39 15.41 -0.16 7.29
CA GLY A 39 14.45 -0.35 6.21
C GLY A 39 14.66 0.59 5.03
N VAL A 40 13.91 0.36 3.94
CA VAL A 40 13.94 1.20 2.72
C VAL A 40 13.31 2.57 3.01
N ALA A 41 12.12 2.53 3.58
CA ALA A 41 11.37 3.67 4.05
C ALA A 41 10.53 3.28 5.27
N THR A 42 9.89 4.26 5.90
CA THR A 42 8.89 4.06 6.95
C THR A 42 7.91 5.22 6.96
N ALA A 43 6.62 4.91 7.00
CA ALA A 43 5.57 5.88 7.18
C ALA A 43 5.31 6.21 8.65
N THR A 44 4.72 7.39 8.86
CA THR A 44 4.23 7.86 10.16
C THR A 44 2.77 8.27 10.05
N PRO A 45 1.98 8.16 11.15
CA PRO A 45 0.55 8.49 11.11
C PRO A 45 0.23 9.93 10.70
N ASP A 46 1.17 10.88 10.85
CA ASP A 46 1.02 12.27 10.46
C ASP A 46 1.32 12.55 8.98
N GLY A 47 1.46 11.50 8.16
CA GLY A 47 1.58 11.63 6.70
C GLY A 47 3.02 11.85 6.21
N LYS A 48 4.04 11.48 6.99
CA LYS A 48 5.44 11.56 6.53
C LYS A 48 5.98 10.17 6.21
N ILE A 49 6.72 10.07 5.12
CA ILE A 49 7.48 8.89 4.71
C ILE A 49 8.96 9.24 4.83
N TYR A 50 9.63 8.67 5.82
CA TYR A 50 11.08 8.78 5.93
C TYR A 50 11.72 7.69 5.08
N TYR A 51 12.73 8.03 4.28
CA TYR A 51 13.43 7.06 3.44
C TYR A 51 14.94 7.13 3.60
N CYS A 52 15.63 6.01 3.33
CA CYS A 52 17.08 5.96 3.32
C CYS A 52 17.61 6.04 1.89
N ALA A 53 18.09 7.22 1.48
CA ALA A 53 18.55 7.50 0.11
C ALA A 53 19.62 6.50 -0.38
N GLN A 54 20.60 6.16 0.45
CA GLN A 54 21.64 5.20 0.08
C GLN A 54 21.05 3.80 -0.16
N ARG A 55 20.09 3.37 0.65
CA ARG A 55 19.46 2.06 0.49
C ARG A 55 18.59 2.01 -0.76
N ILE A 56 17.82 3.08 -1.02
CA ILE A 56 17.06 3.23 -2.27
C ILE A 56 18.00 3.13 -3.48
N ALA A 57 19.10 3.90 -3.51
CA ALA A 57 20.05 3.86 -4.61
C ALA A 57 20.66 2.47 -4.82
N ASN A 58 21.00 1.77 -3.73
CA ASN A 58 21.54 0.41 -3.80
C ASN A 58 20.53 -0.60 -4.34
N ILE A 59 19.26 -0.49 -3.93
CA ILE A 59 18.20 -1.36 -4.44
C ILE A 59 17.97 -1.07 -5.92
N ASP A 60 17.78 0.20 -6.28
CA ASP A 60 17.47 0.61 -7.65
C ASP A 60 18.60 0.27 -8.63
N TRP A 61 19.86 0.30 -8.18
CA TRP A 61 21.00 -0.14 -8.97
C TRP A 61 20.93 -1.64 -9.36
N ASN A 62 20.46 -2.50 -8.45
CA ASN A 62 20.41 -3.95 -8.66
C ASN A 62 19.05 -4.46 -9.17
N PHE A 63 17.99 -3.70 -8.87
CA PHE A 63 16.59 -4.00 -9.16
C PHE A 63 15.88 -2.72 -9.64
N PRO A 64 16.15 -2.25 -10.88
CA PRO A 64 15.71 -0.93 -11.35
C PRO A 64 14.19 -0.77 -11.34
N GLY A 65 13.71 0.22 -10.58
CA GLY A 65 12.29 0.53 -10.37
C GLY A 65 11.65 -0.16 -9.16
N ALA A 66 12.33 -1.13 -8.52
CA ALA A 66 11.77 -1.85 -7.36
C ALA A 66 11.37 -0.92 -6.20
N VAL A 67 12.05 0.21 -6.07
CA VAL A 67 11.80 1.21 -5.02
C VAL A 67 10.42 1.86 -5.12
N ASP A 68 9.82 1.90 -6.30
CA ASP A 68 8.46 2.43 -6.49
C ASP A 68 7.44 1.63 -5.65
N PHE A 69 7.61 0.31 -5.57
CA PHE A 69 6.76 -0.55 -4.75
C PHE A 69 6.89 -0.22 -3.27
N PHE A 70 8.12 -0.10 -2.75
CA PHE A 70 8.35 0.17 -1.33
C PHE A 70 7.88 1.57 -0.91
N ILE A 71 7.97 2.57 -1.78
CA ILE A 71 7.43 3.89 -1.48
C ILE A 71 5.89 3.88 -1.48
N LEU A 72 5.26 3.20 -2.45
CA LEU A 72 3.81 3.06 -2.48
C LEU A 72 3.29 2.23 -1.29
N HIS A 73 4.05 1.22 -0.86
CA HIS A 73 3.79 0.47 0.37
C HIS A 73 3.71 1.38 1.59
N GLU A 74 4.72 2.24 1.81
CA GLU A 74 4.66 3.20 2.92
C GLU A 74 3.47 4.17 2.80
N TYR A 75 3.12 4.56 1.58
CA TYR A 75 1.92 5.36 1.35
C TYR A 75 0.63 4.60 1.72
N GLY A 76 0.57 3.29 1.47
CA GLY A 76 -0.54 2.43 1.86
C GLY A 76 -0.78 2.41 3.37
N HIS A 77 0.27 2.43 4.20
CA HIS A 77 0.11 2.58 5.66
C HIS A 77 -0.64 3.86 6.04
N ILE A 78 -0.39 4.96 5.31
CA ILE A 78 -1.04 6.25 5.54
C ILE A 78 -2.50 6.21 5.05
N VAL A 79 -2.75 5.66 3.87
CA VAL A 79 -4.10 5.60 3.27
C VAL A 79 -5.03 4.71 4.09
N LEU A 80 -4.55 3.54 4.49
CA LEU A 80 -5.35 2.54 5.18
C LEU A 80 -5.41 2.79 6.70
N GLN A 81 -4.56 3.68 7.22
CA GLN A 81 -4.35 3.85 8.66
C GLN A 81 -4.07 2.51 9.36
N SER A 82 -3.26 1.67 8.71
CA SER A 82 -3.01 0.30 9.12
C SER A 82 -1.53 0.04 9.35
N GLY A 83 -1.20 -0.68 10.42
CA GLY A 83 0.14 -1.23 10.66
C GLY A 83 0.30 -2.67 10.19
N ASN A 84 -0.70 -3.23 9.50
CA ASN A 84 -0.66 -4.59 8.98
C ASN A 84 0.02 -4.61 7.61
N GLU A 85 1.21 -5.19 7.54
CA GLU A 85 1.97 -5.23 6.28
C GLU A 85 1.33 -6.09 5.21
N LEU A 86 0.61 -7.16 5.57
CA LEU A 86 -0.04 -8.04 4.60
C LEU A 86 -1.15 -7.29 3.87
N GLU A 87 -1.91 -6.49 4.62
CA GLU A 87 -2.94 -5.60 4.09
C GLU A 87 -2.33 -4.56 3.14
N VAL A 88 -1.22 -3.95 3.56
CA VAL A 88 -0.54 -2.89 2.80
C VAL A 88 0.16 -3.44 1.55
N ASP A 89 0.78 -4.62 1.63
CA ASP A 89 1.34 -5.34 0.47
C ASP A 89 0.23 -5.60 -0.57
N CYS A 90 -0.93 -6.08 -0.12
CA CYS A 90 -2.04 -6.41 -1.00
C CYS A 90 -2.72 -5.18 -1.61
N TRP A 91 -2.87 -4.11 -0.83
CA TRP A 91 -3.32 -2.83 -1.35
C TRP A 91 -2.35 -2.28 -2.41
N THR A 92 -1.04 -2.29 -2.11
CA THR A 92 0.00 -1.83 -3.03
C THR A 92 -0.01 -2.65 -4.32
N ALA A 93 -0.09 -3.98 -4.21
CA ALA A 93 -0.19 -4.88 -5.36
C ALA A 93 -1.39 -4.56 -6.25
N HIS A 94 -2.54 -4.26 -5.63
CA HIS A 94 -3.75 -3.89 -6.34
C HIS A 94 -3.60 -2.55 -7.07
N GLU A 95 -3.04 -1.52 -6.41
CA GLU A 95 -2.79 -0.23 -7.06
C GLU A 95 -1.89 -0.38 -8.29
N PHE A 96 -0.83 -1.18 -8.20
CA PHE A 96 0.02 -1.50 -9.35
C PHE A 96 -0.74 -2.21 -10.48
N SER A 97 -1.69 -3.10 -10.15
CA SER A 97 -2.50 -3.81 -11.16
C SER A 97 -3.48 -2.89 -11.89
N LEU A 98 -3.92 -1.80 -11.24
CA LEU A 98 -4.79 -0.79 -11.82
C LEU A 98 -4.07 0.15 -12.80
N MET A 99 -2.78 0.44 -12.61
CA MET A 99 -2.02 1.37 -13.47
C MET A 99 -1.81 0.87 -14.91
N LYS A 100 -1.67 -0.45 -15.09
CA LYS A 100 -1.58 -1.17 -16.39
C LYS A 100 -0.46 -0.75 -17.36
N ASP A 101 0.40 0.21 -17.00
CA ASP A 101 1.52 0.66 -17.83
C ASP A 101 2.78 -0.23 -17.68
N GLU A 102 3.66 -0.19 -18.67
CA GLU A 102 4.86 -1.04 -18.71
C GLU A 102 5.89 -0.67 -17.63
N LYS A 103 5.95 0.59 -17.19
CA LYS A 103 6.87 1.00 -16.12
C LYS A 103 6.42 0.35 -14.81
N SER A 104 5.14 0.46 -14.46
CA SER A 104 4.56 -0.12 -13.24
C SER A 104 4.72 -1.64 -13.20
N LYS A 105 4.48 -2.34 -14.32
CA LYS A 105 4.73 -3.78 -14.43
C LYS A 105 6.20 -4.14 -14.17
N LYS A 106 7.13 -3.36 -14.74
CA LYS A 106 8.57 -3.56 -14.52
C LYS A 106 8.96 -3.32 -13.06
N SER A 107 8.52 -2.21 -12.47
CA SER A 107 8.80 -1.87 -11.06
C SER A 107 8.33 -2.98 -10.12
N LEU A 108 7.11 -3.49 -10.31
CA LEU A 108 6.59 -4.59 -9.50
C LEU A 108 7.37 -5.90 -9.69
N LYS A 109 7.72 -6.24 -10.94
CA LYS A 109 8.53 -7.43 -11.25
C LYS A 109 9.89 -7.39 -10.54
N GLU A 110 10.57 -6.24 -10.59
CA GLU A 110 11.87 -6.07 -9.92
C GLU A 110 11.72 -6.05 -8.39
N ALA A 111 10.63 -5.47 -7.85
CA ALA A 111 10.32 -5.53 -6.43
C ALA A 111 10.11 -6.97 -5.94
N LEU A 112 9.32 -7.77 -6.65
CA LEU A 112 9.12 -9.19 -6.34
C LEU A 112 10.44 -9.97 -6.37
N LYS A 113 11.31 -9.68 -7.34
CA LYS A 113 12.65 -10.31 -7.43
C LYS A 113 13.52 -9.95 -6.22
N PHE A 114 13.50 -8.70 -5.76
CA PHE A 114 14.17 -8.27 -4.55
C PHE A 114 13.60 -8.97 -3.31
N ILE A 115 12.26 -8.99 -3.17
CA ILE A 115 11.55 -9.60 -2.04
C ILE A 115 11.86 -11.09 -1.92
N ARG A 116 11.86 -11.85 -3.02
CA ARG A 116 12.22 -13.28 -3.03
C ARG A 116 13.66 -13.56 -2.54
N GLY A 117 14.51 -12.54 -2.48
CA GLY A 117 15.87 -12.64 -1.94
C GLY A 117 15.92 -12.91 -0.43
N PHE A 118 14.88 -12.54 0.33
CA PHE A 118 14.83 -12.72 1.78
C PHE A 118 14.45 -14.17 2.13
N LYS A 119 15.40 -14.93 2.68
CA LYS A 119 15.22 -16.37 2.97
C LYS A 119 14.79 -16.70 4.40
N LEU A 120 14.98 -15.78 5.33
CA LEU A 120 14.55 -15.97 6.71
C LEU A 120 13.08 -15.55 6.86
N PRO A 121 12.27 -16.29 7.64
CA PRO A 121 10.91 -15.88 7.94
C PRO A 121 10.89 -14.55 8.69
N ASP A 122 10.04 -13.63 8.23
CA ASP A 122 9.66 -12.42 8.93
C ASP A 122 8.14 -12.47 9.19
N PRO A 123 7.71 -12.78 10.43
CA PRO A 123 6.29 -12.88 10.78
C PRO A 123 5.49 -11.62 10.46
N LYS A 124 6.16 -10.46 10.44
CA LYS A 124 5.56 -9.17 10.08
C LYS A 124 4.99 -9.20 8.66
N TYR A 125 5.60 -9.95 7.75
CA TYR A 125 5.17 -10.12 6.35
C TYR A 125 4.62 -11.53 6.06
N GLY A 126 4.21 -12.27 7.09
CA GLY A 126 3.55 -13.57 6.92
C GLY A 126 4.48 -14.72 6.54
N GLY A 127 5.81 -14.52 6.57
CA GLY A 127 6.76 -15.60 6.27
C GLY A 127 8.05 -15.13 5.61
N THR A 128 8.61 -15.99 4.79
CA THR A 128 9.79 -15.73 3.95
C THR A 128 9.48 -14.77 2.81
N GLY A 129 10.52 -14.32 2.12
CA GLY A 129 10.37 -13.51 0.92
C GLY A 129 9.64 -14.22 -0.22
N GLU A 130 9.70 -15.56 -0.31
CA GLU A 130 8.93 -16.28 -1.32
C GLU A 130 7.43 -16.25 -0.99
N GLU A 131 7.07 -16.50 0.28
CA GLU A 131 5.68 -16.45 0.75
C GLU A 131 5.08 -15.04 0.59
N ARG A 132 5.83 -13.99 0.95
CA ARG A 132 5.43 -12.60 0.73
C ARG A 132 5.22 -12.29 -0.77
N ALA A 133 6.14 -12.73 -1.63
CA ALA A 133 6.01 -12.51 -3.07
C ALA A 133 4.78 -13.21 -3.66
N THR A 134 4.50 -14.45 -3.23
CA THR A 134 3.29 -15.19 -3.63
C THR A 134 2.02 -14.50 -3.15
N LEU A 135 1.99 -13.96 -1.93
CA LEU A 135 0.87 -13.16 -1.44
C LEU A 135 0.61 -11.95 -2.36
N ILE A 136 1.66 -11.18 -2.67
CA ILE A 136 1.56 -9.99 -3.53
C ILE A 136 1.00 -10.37 -4.91
N GLU A 137 1.52 -11.43 -5.54
CA GLU A 137 1.03 -11.92 -6.83
C GLU A 137 -0.46 -12.31 -6.77
N ASN A 138 -0.89 -13.01 -5.72
CA ASN A 138 -2.29 -13.35 -5.53
C ASN A 138 -3.16 -12.10 -5.29
N CYS A 139 -2.67 -11.11 -4.55
CA CYS A 139 -3.41 -9.86 -4.32
C CYS A 139 -3.59 -9.02 -5.59
N MET A 140 -2.69 -9.15 -6.57
CA MET A 140 -2.91 -8.57 -7.89
C MET A 140 -4.08 -9.23 -8.64
N GLU A 141 -4.21 -10.56 -8.52
CA GLU A 141 -5.22 -11.35 -9.24
C GLU A 141 -6.60 -11.30 -8.57
N TYR A 142 -6.63 -11.46 -7.24
CA TYR A 142 -7.87 -11.62 -6.46
C TYR A 142 -8.28 -10.35 -5.71
N GLY A 143 -7.45 -9.31 -5.70
CA GLY A 143 -7.73 -8.02 -5.09
C GLY A 143 -7.12 -7.81 -3.70
N PRO A 144 -7.27 -6.60 -3.14
CA PRO A 144 -6.53 -6.15 -1.96
C PRO A 144 -6.95 -6.84 -0.66
N ASP A 145 -8.10 -7.51 -0.63
CA ASP A 145 -8.64 -8.21 0.55
C ASP A 145 -8.18 -9.68 0.66
N TYR A 146 -7.41 -10.19 -0.30
CA TYR A 146 -7.01 -11.60 -0.34
C TYR A 146 -6.22 -12.05 0.91
N TYR A 147 -5.48 -11.14 1.54
CA TYR A 147 -4.74 -11.41 2.78
C TYR A 147 -5.64 -11.81 3.97
N LYS A 148 -6.94 -11.51 3.95
CA LYS A 148 -7.85 -11.80 5.08
C LYS A 148 -8.11 -13.30 5.27
N ASN A 149 -7.85 -14.10 4.24
CA ASN A 149 -8.17 -15.52 4.20
C ASN A 149 -6.93 -16.44 4.24
N ASN A 150 -5.73 -15.87 4.46
CA ASN A 150 -4.44 -16.56 4.42
C ASN A 150 -3.51 -16.05 5.53
#